data_AF-A0A8H4P3T8-F1
#
_entry.id   AF-A0A8H4P3T8-F1
#
_cell.length_a   1.000
_cell.length_b   1.000
_cell.length_c   1.000
_cell.angle_alpha   90.00
_cell.angle_beta   90.00
_cell.angle_gamma   90.00
#
_symmetry.space_group_name_H-M   'P 1'
#
loop_
_entity.id
_entity.type
_entity.pdbx_description
1 polymer ?
#
loop_
_entity_poly.entity_id
_entity_poly.type
_entity_poly.pdbx_seq_one_letter_code
_entity_poly.pdbx_strand_id
1 'polypeptide(L)'
;MDYKVVVAAVHAAPVFMNKAATTDKVINLIEQAGNEDIELLVFPETFIPGYPYWIECYPPLQQVGALVKYAAESVVVEDGDEIARISAACRRTGVAISLGISERIAQGYTLFNSQVNIDANGVLLGVHRKLQPTYVERSVWAQGGGHTLRTYRLTASGRPFNLGGLCCWEHTMNGARQALITQHQHIHAGAWPALSTMAGFDAVADSQIEALMKAHALTAQVFVITASNYVDDTCLEWMEKNLGKQEFVKAGGGWSSVIHPFCSFLAGPHTGAEEKLVKAEVDLSQLGQVKVWVDAAGHYQRPEILKFSFDNQPLWADEKSTPGRFSPVKNNAEEESVLKKDFSGNMAEFVFEDEDLTTLKGNVIVVTGGSSGIGLATVELLLSIGASVVNGDVQAPEKEMAGAYEFIKSDVTKWEELLVLFNKAKEIHGRIDHVFANAGIGPRADYLSTQLDQAGNLMEPSSQNLDINLKGVINTSTLAIHHLRQQAEGGSIVITGSATSLQPFRVVDYATSKHGVLGFGRGLVPSLKAARLPIRVNTLAPSWTDSNVLPSLKSLLNSINVDVQPASVVARCAAYLMADTTMNGQVVHVQRGRYAEVDKAVLIPAYRKIKGDDYPSEDEVFERLAAAAA
;
A
#
# COMPACT_ATOMS: atom_id res chain seq x y z
N MET A 1 -9.50 -21.43 -5.01
CA MET A 1 -10.21 -20.37 -5.76
C MET A 1 -11.11 -21.06 -6.77
N ASP A 2 -12.44 -21.04 -6.60
CA ASP A 2 -13.32 -21.88 -7.43
C ASP A 2 -13.94 -21.12 -8.61
N TYR A 3 -13.10 -20.65 -9.53
CA TYR A 3 -13.53 -19.91 -10.72
C TYR A 3 -12.49 -19.97 -11.83
N LYS A 4 -12.92 -19.62 -13.04
CA LYS A 4 -12.11 -19.59 -14.24
C LYS A 4 -11.86 -18.15 -14.70
N VAL A 5 -10.79 -17.96 -15.43
CA VAL A 5 -10.41 -16.69 -16.05
C VAL A 5 -10.01 -16.94 -17.50
N VAL A 6 -10.56 -16.18 -18.45
CA VAL A 6 -10.12 -16.26 -19.84
C VAL A 6 -8.93 -15.33 -20.05
N VAL A 7 -7.82 -15.88 -20.53
CA VAL A 7 -6.56 -15.15 -20.69
C VAL A 7 -6.03 -15.30 -22.11
N ALA A 8 -5.22 -14.34 -22.58
CA ALA A 8 -4.48 -14.51 -23.81
C ALA A 8 -3.07 -13.89 -23.77
N ALA A 9 -2.14 -14.57 -24.42
CA ALA A 9 -0.85 -13.97 -24.79
C ALA A 9 -1.00 -13.25 -26.14
N VAL A 10 -0.57 -12.01 -26.21
CA VAL A 10 -0.54 -11.23 -27.45
C VAL A 10 0.67 -11.68 -28.27
N HIS A 11 0.42 -12.23 -29.45
CA HIS A 11 1.44 -12.50 -30.45
C HIS A 11 1.21 -11.56 -31.64
N ALA A 12 1.87 -10.40 -31.63
CA ALA A 12 1.70 -9.36 -32.65
C ALA A 12 3.01 -8.57 -32.76
N ALA A 13 3.30 -7.96 -33.90
CA ALA A 13 4.44 -7.05 -34.03
C ALA A 13 4.03 -5.61 -33.63
N PRO A 14 4.91 -4.81 -33.00
CA PRO A 14 4.64 -3.40 -32.74
C PRO A 14 4.76 -2.57 -34.03
N VAL A 15 4.27 -1.33 -34.01
CA VAL A 15 4.65 -0.36 -35.06
C VAL A 15 6.01 0.21 -34.68
N PHE A 16 7.07 -0.46 -35.15
CA PHE A 16 8.43 -0.26 -34.65
C PHE A 16 8.86 1.21 -34.66
N MET A 17 9.45 1.67 -33.54
CA MET A 17 9.96 3.04 -33.37
C MET A 17 8.88 4.14 -33.53
N ASN A 18 7.61 3.80 -33.26
CA ASN A 18 6.49 4.73 -33.24
C ASN A 18 5.57 4.42 -32.05
N LYS A 19 5.75 5.17 -30.97
CA LYS A 19 5.01 5.02 -29.72
C LYS A 19 3.51 5.20 -29.92
N ALA A 20 3.11 6.30 -30.56
CA ALA A 20 1.70 6.64 -30.73
C ALA A 20 0.94 5.58 -31.53
N ALA A 21 1.48 5.14 -32.67
CA ALA A 21 0.86 4.11 -33.49
C ALA A 21 0.85 2.74 -32.79
N THR A 22 1.88 2.42 -32.01
CA THR A 22 1.89 1.18 -31.23
C THR A 22 0.89 1.24 -30.07
N THR A 23 0.71 2.40 -29.43
CA THR A 23 -0.36 2.63 -28.44
C THR A 23 -1.74 2.41 -29.05
N ASP A 24 -1.99 2.91 -30.27
CA ASP A 24 -3.25 2.68 -30.98
C ASP A 24 -3.47 1.18 -31.23
N LYS A 25 -2.41 0.46 -31.62
CA LYS A 25 -2.45 -0.99 -31.81
C LYS A 25 -2.75 -1.73 -30.50
N VAL A 26 -2.13 -1.34 -29.39
CA VAL A 26 -2.43 -1.90 -28.06
C VAL A 26 -3.90 -1.71 -27.70
N ILE A 27 -4.46 -0.53 -27.94
CA ILE A 27 -5.88 -0.23 -27.68
C ILE A 27 -6.78 -1.13 -28.54
N ASN A 28 -6.49 -1.28 -29.82
CA ASN A 28 -7.26 -2.16 -30.71
C ASN A 28 -7.23 -3.62 -30.25
N LEU A 29 -6.08 -4.10 -29.77
CA LEU A 29 -5.94 -5.47 -29.24
C LEU A 29 -6.72 -5.65 -27.93
N ILE A 30 -6.77 -4.63 -27.07
CA ILE A 30 -7.61 -4.62 -25.86
C ILE A 30 -9.11 -4.67 -26.24
N GLU A 31 -9.52 -3.90 -27.24
CA GLU A 31 -10.90 -3.89 -27.72
C GLU A 31 -11.28 -5.22 -28.39
N GLN A 32 -10.37 -5.82 -29.17
CA GLN A 32 -10.54 -7.18 -29.67
C GLN A 32 -10.71 -8.19 -28.52
N ALA A 33 -9.87 -8.10 -27.49
CA ALA A 33 -9.93 -8.99 -26.34
C ALA A 33 -11.27 -8.90 -25.59
N GLY A 34 -11.79 -7.69 -25.40
CA GLY A 34 -13.12 -7.48 -24.82
C GLY A 34 -14.24 -8.11 -25.65
N ASN A 35 -14.14 -8.04 -26.99
CA ASN A 35 -15.10 -8.71 -27.89
C ASN A 35 -14.96 -10.24 -27.91
N GLU A 36 -13.83 -10.76 -27.46
CA GLU A 36 -13.51 -12.20 -27.41
C GLU A 36 -13.65 -12.80 -26.00
N ASP A 37 -14.26 -12.05 -25.07
CA ASP A 37 -14.46 -12.39 -23.66
C ASP A 37 -13.15 -12.72 -22.92
N ILE A 38 -12.02 -12.13 -23.34
CA ILE A 38 -10.74 -12.26 -22.64
C ILE A 38 -10.69 -11.25 -21.50
N GLU A 39 -10.31 -11.69 -20.30
CA GLU A 39 -10.27 -10.85 -19.10
C GLU A 39 -8.85 -10.36 -18.77
N LEU A 40 -7.82 -11.06 -19.25
CA LEU A 40 -6.41 -10.69 -19.05
C LEU A 40 -5.60 -10.86 -20.35
N LEU A 41 -4.94 -9.78 -20.78
CA LEU A 41 -3.92 -9.81 -21.83
C LEU A 41 -2.51 -9.67 -21.28
N VAL A 42 -1.59 -10.49 -21.81
CA VAL A 42 -0.15 -10.33 -21.56
C VAL A 42 0.53 -9.99 -22.89
N PHE A 43 1.27 -8.89 -22.91
CA PHE A 43 2.00 -8.41 -24.08
C PHE A 43 3.48 -8.81 -24.05
N PRO A 44 4.13 -8.86 -25.23
CA PRO A 44 5.57 -9.10 -25.36
C PRO A 44 6.45 -8.07 -24.66
N GLU A 45 7.73 -8.41 -24.51
CA GLU A 45 8.71 -7.53 -23.89
C GLU A 45 8.94 -6.26 -24.72
N THR A 46 8.89 -5.10 -24.06
CA THR A 46 9.08 -3.78 -24.68
C THR A 46 8.25 -3.57 -25.95
N PHE A 47 6.99 -4.04 -25.93
CA PHE A 47 6.08 -3.90 -27.06
C PHE A 47 5.95 -2.44 -27.52
N ILE A 48 5.91 -1.48 -26.60
CA ILE A 48 5.99 -0.04 -26.95
C ILE A 48 7.41 0.49 -26.66
N PRO A 49 8.13 1.09 -27.62
CA PRO A 49 7.82 1.24 -29.06
C PRO A 49 8.33 0.05 -29.92
N GLY A 50 8.72 -1.05 -29.27
CA GLY A 50 9.32 -2.23 -29.86
C GLY A 50 10.70 -2.53 -29.26
N TYR A 51 11.05 -3.81 -29.21
CA TYR A 51 12.37 -4.24 -28.72
C TYR A 51 13.48 -3.72 -29.63
N PRO A 52 14.55 -3.09 -29.09
CA PRO A 52 15.53 -2.35 -29.88
C PRO A 52 16.57 -3.29 -30.52
N TYR A 53 16.17 -4.14 -31.47
CA TYR A 53 17.04 -5.14 -32.13
C TYR A 53 18.34 -4.59 -32.72
N TRP A 54 18.39 -3.29 -33.04
CA TRP A 54 19.61 -2.62 -33.51
C TRP A 54 20.75 -2.67 -32.49
N ILE A 55 20.50 -2.89 -31.18
CA ILE A 55 21.56 -2.99 -30.15
C ILE A 55 22.52 -4.14 -30.44
N GLU A 56 22.02 -5.19 -31.10
CA GLU A 56 22.75 -6.42 -31.42
C GLU A 56 23.51 -6.31 -32.75
N CYS A 57 23.14 -5.34 -33.59
CA CYS A 57 23.53 -5.32 -35.00
C CYS A 57 24.66 -4.32 -35.32
N TYR A 58 24.76 -3.23 -34.57
CA TYR A 58 25.62 -2.09 -34.92
C TYR A 58 26.61 -1.73 -33.80
N PRO A 59 27.75 -1.09 -34.09
CA PRO A 59 28.65 -0.58 -33.05
C PRO A 59 28.02 0.58 -32.23
N PRO A 60 28.32 0.71 -30.92
CA PRO A 60 27.66 1.68 -30.03
C PRO A 60 27.65 3.14 -30.54
N LEU A 61 28.75 3.62 -31.13
CA LEU A 61 28.83 5.00 -31.63
C LEU A 61 27.91 5.27 -32.83
N GLN A 62 27.55 4.25 -33.60
CA GLN A 62 26.60 4.39 -34.73
C GLN A 62 25.15 4.41 -34.25
N GLN A 63 24.87 3.88 -33.06
CA GLN A 63 23.52 3.75 -32.50
C GLN A 63 23.02 5.05 -31.84
N VAL A 64 23.86 6.06 -31.64
CA VAL A 64 23.51 7.27 -30.86
C VAL A 64 22.23 7.94 -31.37
N GLY A 65 22.08 8.09 -32.69
CA GLY A 65 20.86 8.67 -33.27
C GLY A 65 19.61 7.81 -33.05
N ALA A 66 19.75 6.47 -33.13
CA ALA A 66 18.66 5.54 -32.83
C ALA A 66 18.25 5.61 -31.36
N LEU A 67 19.22 5.68 -30.44
CA LEU A 67 18.98 5.83 -28.99
C LEU A 67 18.23 7.12 -28.64
N VAL A 68 18.58 8.26 -29.27
CA VAL A 68 17.87 9.53 -29.08
C VAL A 68 16.40 9.38 -29.48
N LYS A 69 16.13 8.78 -30.64
CA LYS A 69 14.74 8.52 -31.06
C LYS A 69 14.08 7.51 -30.14
N TYR A 70 14.76 6.43 -29.74
CA TYR A 70 14.20 5.41 -28.85
C TYR A 70 13.77 5.99 -27.50
N ALA A 71 14.55 6.91 -26.93
CA ALA A 71 14.19 7.61 -25.71
C ALA A 71 12.96 8.53 -25.90
N ALA A 72 12.83 9.19 -27.05
CA ALA A 72 11.66 10.01 -27.37
C ALA A 72 10.38 9.15 -27.55
N GLU A 73 10.53 7.97 -28.14
CA GLU A 73 9.48 6.98 -28.35
C GLU A 73 9.26 6.06 -27.12
N SER A 74 10.02 6.24 -26.05
CA SER A 74 9.79 5.51 -24.78
C SER A 74 8.63 6.15 -24.01
N VAL A 75 7.92 5.33 -23.23
CA VAL A 75 6.72 5.71 -22.49
C VAL A 75 7.09 6.33 -21.16
N VAL A 76 6.54 7.50 -20.85
CA VAL A 76 6.58 8.05 -19.49
C VAL A 76 5.33 7.56 -18.79
N VAL A 77 5.49 6.81 -17.70
CA VAL A 77 4.35 6.14 -17.05
C VAL A 77 3.54 7.12 -16.20
N GLU A 78 4.22 8.00 -15.45
CA GLU A 78 3.59 9.06 -14.65
C GLU A 78 3.01 10.13 -15.57
N ASP A 79 1.70 10.37 -15.49
CA ASP A 79 0.96 11.39 -16.25
C ASP A 79 1.13 11.33 -17.78
N GLY A 80 1.55 10.19 -18.32
CA GLY A 80 1.73 9.97 -19.75
C GLY A 80 0.42 9.74 -20.49
N ASP A 81 0.26 10.39 -21.65
CA ASP A 81 -0.92 10.25 -22.51
C ASP A 81 -1.16 8.80 -22.95
N GLU A 82 -0.09 8.04 -23.22
CA GLU A 82 -0.21 6.65 -23.66
C GLU A 82 -0.84 5.76 -22.59
N ILE A 83 -0.39 5.87 -21.34
CA ILE A 83 -0.94 5.10 -20.22
C ILE A 83 -2.38 5.52 -19.93
N ALA A 84 -2.70 6.81 -20.01
CA ALA A 84 -4.06 7.31 -19.82
C ALA A 84 -5.03 6.73 -20.86
N ARG A 85 -4.63 6.72 -22.14
CA ARG A 85 -5.45 6.19 -23.25
C ARG A 85 -5.63 4.67 -23.15
N ILE A 86 -4.58 3.94 -22.81
CA ILE A 86 -4.63 2.48 -22.58
C ILE A 86 -5.51 2.17 -21.37
N SER A 87 -5.36 2.90 -20.26
CA SER A 87 -6.20 2.75 -19.06
C SER A 87 -7.68 2.97 -19.37
N ALA A 88 -8.00 3.97 -20.20
CA ALA A 88 -9.37 4.19 -20.65
C ALA A 88 -9.90 3.02 -21.49
N ALA A 89 -9.07 2.38 -22.32
CA ALA A 89 -9.47 1.20 -23.08
C ALA A 89 -9.73 -0.01 -22.16
N CYS A 90 -8.86 -0.28 -21.18
CA CYS A 90 -9.07 -1.32 -20.17
C CYS A 90 -10.40 -1.11 -19.44
N ARG A 91 -10.68 0.12 -18.97
CA ARG A 91 -11.93 0.47 -18.28
C ARG A 91 -13.18 0.26 -19.14
N ARG A 92 -13.12 0.60 -20.44
CA ARG A 92 -14.27 0.43 -21.35
C ARG A 92 -14.58 -1.03 -21.64
N THR A 93 -13.55 -1.85 -21.72
CA THR A 93 -13.65 -3.25 -22.17
C THR A 93 -13.71 -4.25 -21.02
N GLY A 94 -13.33 -3.85 -19.81
CA GLY A 94 -13.20 -4.75 -18.66
C GLY A 94 -11.98 -5.67 -18.73
N VAL A 95 -11.03 -5.40 -19.63
CA VAL A 95 -9.83 -6.21 -19.83
C VAL A 95 -8.69 -5.67 -18.98
N ALA A 96 -8.08 -6.52 -18.15
CA ALA A 96 -6.83 -6.21 -17.47
C ALA A 96 -5.62 -6.55 -18.37
N ILE A 97 -4.48 -5.87 -18.17
CA ILE A 97 -3.29 -6.11 -18.98
C ILE A 97 -1.99 -6.17 -18.18
N SER A 98 -1.01 -6.89 -18.72
CA SER A 98 0.42 -6.74 -18.44
C SER A 98 1.14 -6.36 -19.73
N LEU A 99 1.64 -5.13 -19.81
CA LEU A 99 2.16 -4.51 -21.03
C LEU A 99 3.66 -4.25 -20.95
N GLY A 100 4.45 -4.89 -21.81
CA GLY A 100 5.86 -4.56 -21.96
C GLY A 100 6.07 -3.20 -22.64
N ILE A 101 6.89 -2.34 -22.04
CA ILE A 101 7.28 -1.03 -22.56
C ILE A 101 8.78 -0.79 -22.37
N SER A 102 9.36 0.05 -23.22
CA SER A 102 10.52 0.87 -22.85
C SER A 102 9.99 2.08 -22.09
N GLU A 103 10.21 2.10 -20.78
CA GLU A 103 9.86 3.19 -19.87
C GLU A 103 10.95 4.26 -19.90
N ARG A 104 10.57 5.53 -19.82
CA ARG A 104 11.48 6.67 -19.58
C ARG A 104 11.02 7.45 -18.35
N ILE A 105 11.97 7.82 -17.50
CA ILE A 105 11.68 8.70 -16.36
C ILE A 105 11.21 10.09 -16.84
N ALA A 106 10.20 10.66 -16.20
CA ALA A 106 9.56 11.89 -16.66
C ALA A 106 10.56 13.07 -16.84
N GLN A 107 11.48 13.23 -15.87
CA GLN A 107 12.45 14.33 -15.83
C GLN A 107 13.86 13.91 -16.28
N GLY A 108 13.98 12.95 -17.21
CA GLY A 108 15.29 12.50 -17.69
C GLY A 108 15.26 11.63 -18.93
N TYR A 109 16.44 11.10 -19.26
CA TYR A 109 16.68 10.21 -20.41
C TYR A 109 17.03 8.78 -19.98
N THR A 110 16.97 8.48 -18.68
CA THR A 110 17.13 7.10 -18.21
C THR A 110 15.94 6.27 -18.67
N LEU A 111 16.23 5.15 -19.31
CA LEU A 111 15.24 4.21 -19.78
C LEU A 111 15.24 2.95 -18.91
N PHE A 112 14.09 2.30 -18.79
CA PHE A 112 13.94 0.97 -18.20
C PHE A 112 13.19 0.05 -19.16
N ASN A 113 13.52 -1.23 -19.12
CA ASN A 113 12.65 -2.27 -19.66
C ASN A 113 11.62 -2.61 -18.60
N SER A 114 10.33 -2.49 -18.91
CA SER A 114 9.29 -2.54 -17.88
C SER A 114 8.03 -3.27 -18.33
N GLN A 115 7.36 -3.93 -17.40
CA GLN A 115 5.98 -4.42 -17.55
C GLN A 115 5.02 -3.56 -16.74
N VAL A 116 4.14 -2.84 -17.41
CA VAL A 116 3.06 -2.04 -16.82
C VAL A 116 1.83 -2.91 -16.60
N ASN A 117 1.24 -2.87 -15.42
CA ASN A 117 0.07 -3.67 -15.05
C ASN A 117 -1.11 -2.74 -14.78
N ILE A 118 -2.22 -2.94 -15.49
CA ILE A 118 -3.44 -2.13 -15.40
C ILE A 118 -4.63 -3.06 -15.21
N ASP A 119 -5.51 -2.76 -14.26
CA ASP A 119 -6.69 -3.58 -13.96
C ASP A 119 -7.85 -3.34 -14.95
N ALA A 120 -8.88 -4.16 -14.84
CA ALA A 120 -10.11 -4.06 -15.65
C ALA A 120 -10.89 -2.75 -15.45
N ASN A 121 -10.63 -2.00 -14.38
CA ASN A 121 -11.21 -0.68 -14.14
C ASN A 121 -10.37 0.45 -14.75
N GLY A 122 -9.27 0.12 -15.43
CA GLY A 122 -8.33 1.09 -15.95
C GLY A 122 -7.52 1.78 -14.86
N VAL A 123 -7.23 1.09 -13.76
CA VAL A 123 -6.33 1.58 -12.70
C VAL A 123 -4.95 1.02 -12.95
N LEU A 124 -3.96 1.91 -13.05
CA LEU A 124 -2.54 1.53 -13.07
C LEU A 124 -2.19 0.89 -11.72
N LEU A 125 -1.98 -0.43 -11.73
CA LEU A 125 -1.53 -1.19 -10.57
C LEU A 125 -0.03 -1.13 -10.39
N GLY A 126 0.71 -0.77 -11.45
CA GLY A 126 2.12 -0.43 -11.41
C GLY A 126 3.05 -1.09 -12.40
N VAL A 127 4.35 -0.84 -12.20
CA VAL A 127 5.42 -1.31 -13.09
C VAL A 127 6.33 -2.31 -12.41
N HIS A 128 6.71 -3.35 -13.15
CA HIS A 128 7.90 -4.15 -12.87
C HIS A 128 9.02 -3.69 -13.79
N ARG A 129 10.14 -3.20 -13.24
CA ARG A 129 11.34 -2.86 -14.03
C ARG A 129 12.28 -4.06 -14.03
N LYS A 130 12.76 -4.47 -15.21
CA LYS A 130 13.72 -5.56 -15.39
C LYS A 130 14.92 -5.35 -14.48
N LEU A 131 15.14 -6.27 -13.55
CA LEU A 131 16.18 -6.18 -12.52
C LEU A 131 17.57 -6.13 -13.15
N GLN A 132 17.77 -6.88 -14.24
CA GLN A 132 19.05 -6.96 -14.92
C GLN A 132 18.85 -6.99 -16.45
N PRO A 133 19.11 -5.87 -17.13
CA PRO A 133 19.27 -5.86 -18.57
C PRO A 133 20.41 -6.82 -18.99
N THR A 134 20.13 -7.62 -20.01
CA THR A 134 20.96 -8.71 -20.50
C THR A 134 21.94 -8.21 -21.55
N TYR A 135 23.22 -8.55 -21.42
CA TYR A 135 24.23 -8.28 -22.44
C TYR A 135 24.22 -6.80 -22.92
N VAL A 136 23.99 -6.54 -24.20
CA VAL A 136 24.00 -5.19 -24.80
C VAL A 136 22.78 -4.35 -24.42
N GLU A 137 21.71 -4.93 -23.89
CA GLU A 137 20.58 -4.17 -23.33
C GLU A 137 21.03 -3.17 -22.24
N ARG A 138 22.17 -3.45 -21.57
CA ARG A 138 22.81 -2.57 -20.57
C ARG A 138 23.28 -1.23 -21.14
N SER A 139 23.37 -1.12 -22.47
CA SER A 139 23.66 0.15 -23.15
C SER A 139 22.41 1.04 -23.32
N VAL A 140 21.21 0.49 -23.11
CA VAL A 140 19.93 1.18 -23.28
C VAL A 140 19.23 1.40 -21.94
N TRP A 141 19.06 0.33 -21.17
CA TRP A 141 18.22 0.35 -19.97
C TRP A 141 19.05 0.28 -18.69
N ALA A 142 18.56 1.02 -17.69
CA ALA A 142 19.01 0.91 -16.31
C ALA A 142 18.40 -0.32 -15.63
N GLN A 143 18.97 -0.69 -14.48
CA GLN A 143 18.50 -1.79 -13.64
C GLN A 143 17.29 -1.37 -12.81
N GLY A 144 16.25 -2.21 -12.79
CA GLY A 144 15.13 -2.10 -11.85
C GLY A 144 15.52 -2.43 -10.41
N GLY A 145 14.82 -1.82 -9.45
CA GLY A 145 14.95 -2.13 -8.03
C GLY A 145 13.98 -3.22 -7.56
N GLY A 146 14.28 -3.84 -6.42
CA GLY A 146 13.41 -4.86 -5.83
C GLY A 146 12.04 -4.35 -5.38
N HIS A 147 11.85 -3.02 -5.27
CA HIS A 147 10.54 -2.41 -5.02
C HIS A 147 9.48 -2.78 -6.07
N THR A 148 9.91 -2.92 -7.32
CA THR A 148 9.04 -3.23 -8.46
C THR A 148 8.85 -4.74 -8.67
N LEU A 149 9.59 -5.59 -7.93
CA LEU A 149 9.50 -7.05 -7.97
C LEU A 149 8.37 -7.55 -7.06
N ARG A 150 7.13 -7.39 -7.52
CA ARG A 150 5.94 -7.74 -6.74
C ARG A 150 4.81 -8.34 -7.56
N THR A 151 3.86 -8.93 -6.85
CA THR A 151 2.59 -9.35 -7.44
C THR A 151 1.53 -8.26 -7.33
N TYR A 152 0.71 -8.13 -8.36
CA TYR A 152 -0.40 -7.20 -8.50
C TYR A 152 -1.73 -7.92 -8.31
N ARG A 153 -2.65 -7.30 -7.56
CA ARG A 153 -3.99 -7.84 -7.35
C ARG A 153 -4.90 -7.41 -8.48
N LEU A 154 -5.34 -8.38 -9.27
CA LEU A 154 -6.32 -8.18 -10.33
C LEU A 154 -7.65 -8.80 -9.93
N THR A 155 -8.71 -8.39 -10.63
CA THR A 155 -10.04 -8.98 -10.54
C THR A 155 -10.46 -9.43 -11.92
N ALA A 156 -10.89 -10.68 -12.04
CA ALA A 156 -11.54 -11.25 -13.22
C ALA A 156 -12.81 -11.97 -12.77
N SER A 157 -13.90 -11.84 -13.51
CA SER A 157 -15.20 -12.43 -13.17
C SER A 157 -15.68 -12.07 -11.75
N GLY A 158 -15.39 -10.83 -11.32
CA GLY A 158 -15.71 -10.33 -9.98
C GLY A 158 -14.91 -10.97 -8.84
N ARG A 159 -13.89 -11.78 -9.15
CA ARG A 159 -13.09 -12.52 -8.18
C ARG A 159 -11.59 -12.23 -8.32
N PRO A 160 -10.86 -12.19 -7.20
CA PRO A 160 -9.52 -11.62 -7.23
C PRO A 160 -8.40 -12.67 -7.31
N PHE A 161 -7.36 -12.41 -8.11
CA PHE A 161 -6.15 -13.23 -8.25
C PHE A 161 -4.88 -12.37 -8.25
N ASN A 162 -3.71 -12.98 -8.06
CA ASN A 162 -2.43 -12.27 -8.03
C ASN A 162 -1.67 -12.55 -9.34
N LEU A 163 -1.39 -11.50 -10.09
CA LEU A 163 -0.53 -11.51 -11.27
C LEU A 163 0.88 -11.12 -10.84
N GLY A 164 1.89 -11.79 -11.34
CA GLY A 164 3.27 -11.29 -11.31
C GLY A 164 3.88 -11.49 -12.68
N GLY A 165 5.04 -10.93 -12.93
CA GLY A 165 5.71 -11.07 -14.22
C GLY A 165 7.19 -10.83 -14.09
N LEU A 166 7.92 -11.35 -15.06
CA LEU A 166 9.35 -11.14 -15.25
C LEU A 166 9.60 -10.95 -16.74
N CYS A 167 10.69 -10.24 -17.06
CA CYS A 167 11.15 -10.07 -18.43
C CYS A 167 12.28 -11.05 -18.74
N CYS A 168 12.15 -11.81 -19.82
CA CYS A 168 13.30 -12.42 -20.48
C CYS A 168 14.13 -13.35 -19.55
N TRP A 169 15.46 -13.27 -19.56
CA TRP A 169 16.32 -14.07 -18.69
C TRP A 169 16.23 -13.75 -17.19
N GLU A 170 15.39 -12.83 -16.72
CA GLU A 170 15.07 -12.75 -15.28
C GLU A 170 14.48 -14.07 -14.75
N HIS A 171 13.83 -14.86 -15.63
CA HIS A 171 13.36 -16.20 -15.28
C HIS A 171 14.50 -17.17 -14.92
N THR A 172 15.76 -16.85 -15.23
CA THR A 172 16.92 -17.62 -14.74
C THR A 172 17.31 -17.28 -13.30
N MET A 173 16.87 -16.12 -12.79
CA MET A 173 17.16 -15.67 -11.43
C MET A 173 16.26 -16.39 -10.43
N ASN A 174 16.80 -17.42 -9.79
CA ASN A 174 16.08 -18.18 -8.76
C ASN A 174 15.50 -17.28 -7.66
N GLY A 175 16.25 -16.26 -7.23
CA GLY A 175 15.77 -15.31 -6.22
C GLY A 175 14.58 -14.47 -6.69
N ALA A 176 14.57 -14.01 -7.95
CA ALA A 176 13.45 -13.23 -8.49
C ALA A 176 12.18 -14.08 -8.59
N ARG A 177 12.31 -15.32 -9.09
CA ARG A 177 11.20 -16.28 -9.12
C ARG A 177 10.70 -16.60 -7.71
N GLN A 178 11.61 -16.86 -6.76
CA GLN A 178 11.25 -17.14 -5.38
C GLN A 178 10.53 -15.96 -4.73
N ALA A 179 10.93 -14.72 -5.00
CA ALA A 179 10.26 -13.53 -4.51
C ALA A 179 8.80 -13.46 -4.94
N LEU A 180 8.48 -13.77 -6.20
CA LEU A 180 7.10 -13.82 -6.69
C LEU A 180 6.32 -15.02 -6.11
N ILE A 181 6.97 -16.18 -5.93
CA ILE A 181 6.38 -17.35 -5.27
C ILE A 181 5.94 -17.01 -3.84
N THR A 182 6.83 -16.38 -3.06
CA THR A 182 6.53 -15.99 -1.66
C THR A 182 5.48 -14.89 -1.55
N GLN A 183 5.16 -14.21 -2.66
CA GLN A 183 4.09 -13.22 -2.75
C GLN A 183 2.76 -13.84 -3.24
N HIS A 184 2.64 -15.16 -3.23
CA HIS A 184 1.42 -15.90 -3.58
C HIS A 184 0.89 -15.58 -4.98
N GLN A 185 1.79 -15.62 -5.98
CA GLN A 185 1.42 -15.54 -7.38
C GLN A 185 0.42 -16.65 -7.78
N HIS A 186 -0.56 -16.32 -8.62
CA HIS A 186 -1.53 -17.28 -9.18
C HIS A 186 -1.36 -17.43 -10.70
N ILE A 187 -1.09 -16.30 -11.38
CA ILE A 187 -0.82 -16.23 -12.81
C ILE A 187 0.51 -15.49 -13.01
N HIS A 188 1.31 -15.97 -13.94
CA HIS A 188 2.60 -15.38 -14.31
C HIS A 188 2.59 -14.85 -15.74
N ALA A 189 2.98 -13.59 -15.92
CA ALA A 189 3.14 -12.93 -17.20
C ALA A 189 4.63 -12.92 -17.60
N GLY A 190 5.02 -13.86 -18.47
CA GLY A 190 6.37 -13.93 -19.02
C GLY A 190 6.48 -13.12 -20.31
N ALA A 191 7.20 -12.00 -20.26
CA ALA A 191 7.42 -11.15 -21.43
C ALA A 191 8.78 -11.46 -22.07
N TRP A 192 8.80 -11.68 -23.38
CA TRP A 192 10.02 -12.00 -24.14
C TRP A 192 10.05 -11.27 -25.48
N PRO A 193 11.23 -11.07 -26.10
CA PRO A 193 11.37 -10.63 -27.47
C PRO A 193 11.47 -11.85 -28.40
N ALA A 194 11.51 -11.62 -29.72
CA ALA A 194 11.69 -12.66 -30.74
C ALA A 194 13.16 -13.12 -30.84
N LEU A 195 13.68 -13.80 -29.83
CA LEU A 195 15.12 -14.10 -29.77
C LEU A 195 15.59 -15.09 -30.84
N SER A 196 14.69 -15.94 -31.34
CA SER A 196 14.94 -16.86 -32.45
C SER A 196 15.20 -16.18 -33.78
N THR A 197 15.08 -14.84 -33.85
CA THR A 197 15.49 -14.06 -35.03
C THR A 197 16.94 -13.61 -35.00
N MET A 198 17.60 -13.69 -33.84
CA MET A 198 18.99 -13.26 -33.67
C MET A 198 19.96 -14.36 -34.08
N ALA A 199 21.02 -13.98 -34.80
CA ALA A 199 22.06 -14.87 -35.27
C ALA A 199 22.67 -15.66 -34.10
N GLY A 200 22.61 -16.99 -34.20
CA GLY A 200 23.12 -17.90 -33.18
C GLY A 200 22.08 -18.32 -32.13
N PHE A 201 20.88 -17.75 -32.16
CA PHE A 201 19.77 -18.10 -31.27
C PHE A 201 18.63 -18.83 -31.99
N ASP A 202 18.68 -18.94 -33.32
CA ASP A 202 17.62 -19.50 -34.18
C ASP A 202 17.09 -20.87 -33.71
N ALA A 203 17.99 -21.76 -33.28
CA ALA A 203 17.64 -23.13 -32.90
C ALA A 203 17.44 -23.32 -31.39
N VAL A 204 17.75 -22.31 -30.57
CA VAL A 204 17.89 -22.46 -29.11
C VAL A 204 17.07 -21.48 -28.29
N ALA A 205 16.60 -20.38 -28.86
CA ALA A 205 15.81 -19.38 -28.15
C ALA A 205 14.49 -19.96 -27.64
N ASP A 206 13.67 -20.50 -28.56
CA ASP A 206 12.33 -21.00 -28.24
C ASP A 206 12.38 -22.15 -27.20
N SER A 207 13.40 -23.02 -27.28
CA SER A 207 13.59 -24.11 -26.31
C SER A 207 14.00 -23.60 -24.92
N GLN A 208 14.78 -22.52 -24.84
CA GLN A 208 15.09 -21.86 -23.58
C GLN A 208 13.86 -21.18 -22.97
N ILE A 209 13.07 -20.47 -23.79
CA ILE A 209 11.82 -19.85 -23.33
C ILE A 209 10.91 -20.96 -22.79
N GLU A 210 10.65 -22.01 -23.57
CA GLU A 210 9.80 -23.13 -23.14
C GLU A 210 10.29 -23.74 -21.82
N ALA A 211 11.59 -24.02 -21.71
CA ALA A 211 12.16 -24.60 -20.50
C ALA A 211 11.96 -23.70 -19.28
N LEU A 212 12.20 -22.39 -19.41
CA LEU A 212 12.06 -21.43 -18.31
C LEU A 212 10.60 -21.22 -17.92
N MET A 213 9.68 -21.15 -18.89
CA MET A 213 8.25 -20.98 -18.63
C MET A 213 7.64 -22.21 -17.97
N LYS A 214 7.95 -23.42 -18.48
CA LYS A 214 7.53 -24.68 -17.85
C LYS A 214 8.15 -24.84 -16.47
N ALA A 215 9.43 -24.51 -16.31
CA ALA A 215 10.07 -24.54 -15.01
C ALA A 215 9.37 -23.62 -14.01
N HIS A 216 9.05 -22.37 -14.39
CA HIS A 216 8.33 -21.46 -13.50
C HIS A 216 6.92 -21.95 -13.18
N ALA A 217 6.17 -22.45 -14.17
CA ALA A 217 4.84 -23.04 -13.96
C ALA A 217 4.88 -24.14 -12.90
N LEU A 218 5.85 -25.06 -13.01
CA LEU A 218 6.02 -26.19 -12.10
C LEU A 218 6.52 -25.78 -10.71
N THR A 219 7.55 -24.94 -10.66
CA THR A 219 8.18 -24.59 -9.38
C THR A 219 7.35 -23.61 -8.57
N ALA A 220 6.60 -22.73 -9.22
CA ALA A 220 5.69 -21.79 -8.54
C ALA A 220 4.27 -22.37 -8.33
N GLN A 221 3.93 -23.43 -9.07
CA GLN A 221 2.57 -23.98 -9.18
C GLN A 221 1.56 -22.90 -9.58
N VAL A 222 1.83 -22.23 -10.69
CA VAL A 222 1.02 -21.13 -11.24
C VAL A 222 0.75 -21.34 -12.72
N PHE A 223 -0.31 -20.74 -13.24
CA PHE A 223 -0.51 -20.65 -14.68
C PHE A 223 0.49 -19.65 -15.25
N VAL A 224 1.09 -19.96 -16.40
CA VAL A 224 2.05 -19.07 -17.07
C VAL A 224 1.49 -18.66 -18.42
N ILE A 225 1.41 -17.36 -18.66
CA ILE A 225 1.07 -16.75 -19.93
C ILE A 225 2.35 -16.13 -20.46
N THR A 226 2.82 -16.63 -21.60
CA THR A 226 4.07 -16.18 -22.21
C THR A 226 3.76 -15.45 -23.50
N ALA A 227 4.22 -14.21 -23.62
CA ALA A 227 4.05 -13.41 -24.82
C ALA A 227 5.42 -13.03 -25.40
N SER A 228 5.60 -13.34 -26.68
CA SER A 228 6.77 -13.00 -27.46
C SER A 228 6.33 -12.69 -28.89
N ASN A 229 6.58 -11.47 -29.34
CA ASN A 229 6.27 -11.03 -30.69
C ASN A 229 7.23 -11.64 -31.71
N TYR A 230 6.90 -11.51 -32.99
CA TYR A 230 7.82 -11.71 -34.10
C TYR A 230 8.47 -10.38 -34.53
N VAL A 231 9.54 -10.46 -35.31
CA VAL A 231 10.13 -9.33 -36.04
C VAL A 231 9.48 -9.23 -37.40
N ASP A 232 8.91 -8.07 -37.72
CA ASP A 232 8.34 -7.79 -39.02
C ASP A 232 9.27 -6.93 -39.90
N ASP A 233 8.88 -6.74 -41.16
CA ASP A 233 9.67 -5.99 -42.12
C ASP A 233 9.81 -4.51 -41.72
N THR A 234 8.84 -3.94 -40.98
CA THR A 234 8.90 -2.54 -40.53
C THR A 234 10.11 -2.29 -39.61
N CYS A 235 10.45 -3.27 -38.78
CA CYS A 235 11.65 -3.22 -37.94
C CYS A 235 12.92 -3.25 -38.77
N LEU A 236 13.02 -4.20 -39.71
CA LEU A 236 14.20 -4.40 -40.55
C LEU A 236 14.45 -3.20 -41.48
N GLU A 237 13.40 -2.69 -42.13
CA GLU A 237 13.46 -1.52 -43.00
C GLU A 237 13.85 -0.26 -42.23
N TRP A 238 13.35 -0.09 -41.00
CA TRP A 238 13.75 1.02 -40.15
C TRP A 238 15.24 0.96 -39.82
N MET A 239 15.75 -0.22 -39.44
CA MET A 239 17.18 -0.40 -39.14
C MET A 239 18.05 -0.13 -40.38
N GLU A 240 17.71 -0.71 -41.53
CA GLU A 240 18.48 -0.51 -42.78
C GLU A 240 18.52 0.97 -43.16
N LYS A 241 17.37 1.66 -43.12
CA LYS A 241 17.27 3.07 -43.48
C LYS A 241 18.08 4.00 -42.57
N ASN A 242 18.11 3.74 -41.27
CA ASN A 242 18.68 4.68 -40.29
C ASN A 242 20.11 4.32 -39.86
N LEU A 243 20.49 3.04 -39.93
CA LEU A 243 21.77 2.52 -39.41
C LEU A 243 22.58 1.75 -40.46
N GLY A 244 21.98 1.43 -41.62
CA GLY A 244 22.62 0.66 -42.70
C GLY A 244 22.30 -0.83 -42.63
N LYS A 245 22.77 -1.61 -43.61
CA LYS A 245 22.49 -3.05 -43.70
C LYS A 245 23.06 -3.84 -42.52
N GLN A 246 22.37 -4.91 -42.13
CA GLN A 246 22.78 -5.85 -41.09
C GLN A 246 22.39 -7.28 -41.47
N GLU A 247 23.07 -8.28 -40.90
CA GLU A 247 22.85 -9.73 -41.17
C GLU A 247 22.56 -10.53 -39.89
N PHE A 248 22.41 -9.86 -38.75
CA PHE A 248 22.31 -10.46 -37.42
C PHE A 248 20.88 -10.73 -36.95
N VAL A 249 19.89 -10.02 -37.49
CA VAL A 249 18.47 -10.16 -37.14
C VAL A 249 17.64 -10.37 -38.41
N LYS A 250 16.71 -11.32 -38.38
CA LYS A 250 15.82 -11.66 -39.51
C LYS A 250 14.34 -11.51 -39.15
N ALA A 251 13.45 -11.56 -40.14
CA ALA A 251 12.01 -11.57 -39.91
C ALA A 251 11.52 -12.89 -39.30
N GLY A 252 10.38 -12.85 -38.59
CA GLY A 252 9.73 -14.01 -37.98
C GLY A 252 10.08 -14.19 -36.50
N GLY A 253 10.18 -15.45 -36.05
CA GLY A 253 10.40 -15.80 -34.65
C GLY A 253 9.15 -15.64 -33.79
N GLY A 254 9.35 -15.35 -32.51
CA GLY A 254 8.28 -15.23 -31.51
C GLY A 254 7.83 -16.59 -30.99
N TRP A 255 7.46 -16.62 -29.71
CA TRP A 255 7.00 -17.82 -29.01
C TRP A 255 5.97 -17.47 -27.92
N SER A 256 4.68 -17.61 -28.23
CA SER A 256 3.59 -17.26 -27.29
C SER A 256 2.77 -18.49 -26.88
N SER A 257 2.46 -18.64 -25.59
CA SER A 257 1.72 -19.79 -25.07
C SER A 257 0.99 -19.49 -23.76
N VAL A 258 0.07 -20.40 -23.38
CA VAL A 258 -0.51 -20.49 -22.04
C VAL A 258 -0.24 -21.88 -21.49
N ILE A 259 0.34 -21.96 -20.29
CA ILE A 259 0.86 -23.19 -19.70
C ILE A 259 0.20 -23.43 -18.34
N HIS A 260 -0.28 -24.66 -18.15
CA HIS A 260 -0.81 -25.17 -16.89
C HIS A 260 0.31 -25.39 -15.85
N PRO A 261 0.06 -25.27 -14.54
CA PRO A 261 1.06 -25.50 -13.49
C PRO A 261 1.86 -26.82 -13.57
N PHE A 262 1.30 -27.87 -14.18
CA PHE A 262 2.00 -29.13 -14.49
C PHE A 262 2.56 -29.22 -15.92
N CYS A 263 2.96 -28.07 -16.48
CA CYS A 263 3.71 -27.94 -17.73
C CYS A 263 3.00 -28.33 -19.04
N SER A 264 1.71 -28.70 -19.00
CA SER A 264 0.94 -28.89 -20.24
C SER A 264 0.57 -27.55 -20.86
N PHE A 265 0.51 -27.50 -22.19
CA PHE A 265 -0.01 -26.34 -22.90
C PHE A 265 -1.54 -26.33 -22.83
N LEU A 266 -2.10 -25.19 -22.43
CA LEU A 266 -3.52 -24.89 -22.58
C LEU A 266 -3.79 -24.20 -23.94
N ALA A 267 -2.83 -23.42 -24.42
CA ALA A 267 -2.80 -22.87 -25.77
C ALA A 267 -1.37 -22.62 -26.24
N GLY A 268 -1.15 -22.67 -27.56
CA GLY A 268 0.17 -22.54 -28.17
C GLY A 268 1.03 -23.81 -28.06
N PRO A 269 2.36 -23.70 -28.26
CA PRO A 269 3.06 -22.47 -28.62
C PRO A 269 2.69 -22.00 -30.04
N HIS A 270 2.60 -20.68 -30.21
CA HIS A 270 2.41 -20.03 -31.51
C HIS A 270 3.68 -19.25 -31.87
N THR A 271 4.14 -19.41 -33.11
CA THR A 271 5.37 -18.83 -33.65
C THR A 271 5.13 -18.32 -35.08
N GLY A 272 6.05 -17.49 -35.60
CA GLY A 272 5.96 -16.95 -36.95
C GLY A 272 5.25 -15.59 -37.02
N ALA A 273 4.93 -15.13 -38.22
CA ALA A 273 4.45 -13.76 -38.44
C ALA A 273 2.92 -13.58 -38.35
N GLU A 274 2.17 -14.63 -38.03
CA GLU A 274 0.71 -14.55 -37.94
C GLU A 274 0.29 -13.90 -36.61
N GLU A 275 -0.34 -12.73 -36.66
CA GLU A 275 -0.84 -12.08 -35.46
C GLU A 275 -2.00 -12.86 -34.84
N LYS A 276 -1.90 -13.10 -33.52
CA LYS A 276 -2.88 -13.93 -32.81
C LYS A 276 -2.94 -13.60 -31.33
N LEU A 277 -4.15 -13.58 -30.78
CA LEU A 277 -4.37 -13.69 -29.33
C LEU A 277 -4.36 -15.19 -28.98
N VAL A 278 -3.27 -15.67 -28.38
CA VAL A 278 -3.14 -17.08 -27.97
C VAL A 278 -3.98 -17.29 -26.70
N LYS A 279 -5.27 -17.52 -26.92
CA LYS A 279 -6.33 -17.57 -25.89
C LYS A 279 -6.46 -18.94 -25.24
N ALA A 280 -6.65 -18.95 -23.92
CA ALA A 280 -7.02 -20.13 -23.14
C ALA A 280 -7.92 -19.76 -21.95
N GLU A 281 -8.74 -20.71 -21.52
CA GLU A 281 -9.43 -20.64 -20.23
C GLU A 281 -8.52 -21.24 -19.14
N VAL A 282 -8.31 -20.49 -18.07
CA VAL A 282 -7.51 -20.88 -16.92
C VAL A 282 -8.44 -21.14 -15.73
N ASP A 283 -8.45 -22.37 -15.23
CA ASP A 283 -9.26 -22.76 -14.08
C ASP A 283 -8.45 -22.67 -12.78
N LEU A 284 -8.67 -21.59 -12.01
CA LEU A 284 -7.93 -21.34 -10.78
C LEU A 284 -8.26 -22.33 -9.65
N SER A 285 -9.29 -23.17 -9.80
CA SER A 285 -9.59 -24.24 -8.84
C SER A 285 -8.51 -25.32 -8.86
N GLN A 286 -7.84 -25.50 -10.00
CA GLN A 286 -6.78 -26.50 -10.19
C GLN A 286 -5.53 -26.16 -9.38
N LEU A 287 -5.29 -24.89 -9.01
CA LEU A 287 -4.15 -24.50 -8.18
C LEU A 287 -4.14 -25.23 -6.84
N GLY A 288 -5.31 -25.46 -6.24
CA GLY A 288 -5.41 -26.22 -4.99
C GLY A 288 -4.94 -27.66 -5.16
N GLN A 289 -5.38 -28.32 -6.24
CA GLN A 289 -4.99 -29.70 -6.54
C GLN A 289 -3.48 -29.82 -6.80
N VAL A 290 -2.90 -28.87 -7.53
CA VAL A 290 -1.45 -28.84 -7.80
C VAL A 290 -0.66 -28.63 -6.51
N LYS A 291 -1.09 -27.65 -5.68
CA LYS A 291 -0.40 -27.29 -4.44
C LYS A 291 -0.48 -28.36 -3.36
N VAL A 292 -1.47 -29.26 -3.38
CA VAL A 292 -1.50 -30.43 -2.48
C VAL A 292 -0.26 -31.32 -2.66
N TRP A 293 0.25 -31.44 -3.89
CA TRP A 293 1.44 -32.26 -4.16
C TRP A 293 2.74 -31.55 -3.80
N VAL A 294 2.85 -30.29 -4.20
CA VAL A 294 4.05 -29.48 -4.02
C VAL A 294 3.61 -28.03 -3.85
N ASP A 295 3.73 -27.45 -2.64
CA ASP A 295 3.45 -26.01 -2.42
C ASP A 295 4.72 -25.25 -2.05
N ALA A 296 5.33 -24.64 -3.07
CA ALA A 296 6.59 -23.92 -2.92
C ALA A 296 6.49 -22.65 -2.05
N ALA A 297 5.29 -22.09 -1.89
CA ALA A 297 5.03 -20.99 -0.98
C ALA A 297 4.62 -21.45 0.43
N GLY A 298 4.34 -22.74 0.61
CA GLY A 298 3.84 -23.33 1.86
C GLY A 298 4.74 -24.46 2.36
N HIS A 299 4.23 -25.69 2.40
CA HIS A 299 4.89 -26.80 3.09
C HIS A 299 6.22 -27.26 2.47
N TYR A 300 6.52 -26.88 1.21
CA TYR A 300 7.85 -27.09 0.61
C TYR A 300 8.86 -25.96 0.93
N GLN A 301 8.45 -24.87 1.55
CA GLN A 301 9.32 -23.72 1.86
C GLN A 301 10.42 -24.06 2.88
N ARG A 302 10.14 -24.96 3.83
CA ARG A 302 11.07 -25.39 4.90
C ARG A 302 11.79 -24.21 5.57
N PRO A 303 11.07 -23.22 6.13
CA PRO A 303 11.64 -21.97 6.65
C PRO A 303 12.64 -22.14 7.82
N GLU A 304 12.61 -23.30 8.47
CA GLU A 304 13.60 -23.68 9.48
C GLU A 304 14.97 -24.06 8.89
N ILE A 305 15.03 -24.36 7.58
CA ILE A 305 16.24 -24.72 6.83
C ILE A 305 16.62 -23.60 5.84
N LEU A 306 15.66 -23.17 5.02
CA LEU A 306 15.88 -22.23 3.92
C LEU A 306 15.24 -20.88 4.27
N LYS A 307 16.07 -19.84 4.34
CA LYS A 307 15.61 -18.47 4.58
C LYS A 307 15.82 -17.64 3.32
N PHE A 308 14.74 -17.01 2.86
CA PHE A 308 14.77 -16.13 1.69
C PHE A 308 14.27 -14.74 2.09
N SER A 309 15.00 -13.71 1.70
CA SER A 309 14.63 -12.30 1.86
C SER A 309 15.23 -11.51 0.71
N PHE A 310 14.56 -10.44 0.30
CA PHE A 310 15.09 -9.50 -0.70
C PHE A 310 14.75 -8.06 -0.28
N ASP A 311 15.56 -7.12 -0.73
CA ASP A 311 15.32 -5.70 -0.49
C ASP A 311 14.26 -5.17 -1.47
N ASN A 312 13.15 -4.68 -0.93
CA ASN A 312 12.04 -4.11 -1.68
C ASN A 312 11.89 -2.59 -1.47
N GLN A 313 12.92 -1.94 -0.91
CA GLN A 313 12.90 -0.49 -0.74
C GLN A 313 12.96 0.23 -2.10
N PRO A 314 12.19 1.32 -2.25
CA PRO A 314 12.24 2.13 -3.48
C PRO A 314 13.60 2.80 -3.61
N LEU A 315 14.27 2.55 -4.73
CA LEU A 315 15.58 3.10 -5.07
C LEU A 315 15.44 4.36 -5.92
N TRP A 316 14.54 4.31 -6.91
CA TRP A 316 14.31 5.43 -7.81
C TRP A 316 13.31 6.44 -7.21
N ALA A 317 13.45 7.70 -7.58
CA ALA A 317 12.58 8.76 -7.05
C ALA A 317 11.12 8.57 -7.48
N ASP A 318 10.91 8.08 -8.70
CA ASP A 318 9.59 7.83 -9.29
C ASP A 318 8.91 6.56 -8.76
N GLU A 319 9.68 5.61 -8.22
CA GLU A 319 9.12 4.49 -7.45
C GLU A 319 8.41 4.96 -6.16
N LYS A 320 8.65 6.21 -5.72
CA LYS A 320 8.03 6.79 -4.51
C LYS A 320 6.80 7.65 -4.81
N SER A 321 6.56 8.02 -6.07
CA SER A 321 5.65 9.11 -6.43
C SER A 321 4.33 8.67 -7.06
N THR A 322 3.96 7.39 -7.09
CA THR A 322 2.62 6.99 -7.56
C THR A 322 1.60 7.07 -6.41
N PRO A 323 0.77 8.13 -6.30
CA PRO A 323 -0.30 8.21 -5.32
C PRO A 323 -1.49 7.48 -5.93
N GLY A 324 -1.55 6.16 -5.72
CA GLY A 324 -2.61 5.34 -6.26
C GLY A 324 -2.31 3.85 -6.16
N ARG A 325 -2.89 3.20 -5.15
CA ARG A 325 -3.03 1.73 -5.01
C ARG A 325 -1.80 0.89 -5.34
N PHE A 326 -0.81 0.94 -4.43
CA PHE A 326 0.10 -0.18 -4.22
C PHE A 326 -0.02 -0.69 -2.78
N SER A 327 -1.13 -1.35 -2.47
CA SER A 327 -1.22 -2.17 -1.27
C SER A 327 -1.14 -3.64 -1.66
N PRO A 328 -0.19 -4.42 -1.13
CA PRO A 328 -0.26 -5.87 -1.21
C PRO A 328 -1.54 -6.34 -0.50
N VAL A 329 -2.20 -7.31 -1.09
CA VAL A 329 -3.42 -7.94 -0.56
C VAL A 329 -3.10 -8.54 0.80
N LYS A 330 -3.80 -8.06 1.83
CA LYS A 330 -3.95 -8.81 3.08
C LYS A 330 -4.77 -10.06 2.76
N ASN A 331 -4.15 -11.23 2.88
CA ASN A 331 -4.85 -12.51 2.82
C ASN A 331 -5.86 -12.57 3.96
N ASN A 332 -7.11 -12.88 3.63
CA ASN A 332 -8.09 -13.36 4.59
C ASN A 332 -7.66 -14.76 5.05
N ALA A 333 -7.42 -14.93 6.35
CA ALA A 333 -7.48 -16.22 7.02
C ALA A 333 -7.84 -15.98 8.48
N GLU A 334 -9.13 -16.18 8.80
CA GLU A 334 -9.48 -16.86 10.04
C GLU A 334 -8.88 -18.27 9.95
N GLU A 335 -7.78 -18.51 10.64
CA GLU A 335 -7.45 -19.75 11.35
C GLU A 335 -6.08 -19.57 12.02
N GLU A 336 -6.07 -19.75 13.34
CA GLU A 336 -4.88 -19.75 14.17
C GLU A 336 -3.89 -20.83 13.72
N SER A 337 -2.63 -20.46 13.49
CA SER A 337 -1.46 -20.95 14.23
C SER A 337 -0.17 -20.91 13.41
N VAL A 338 0.92 -20.58 14.12
CA VAL A 338 2.34 -20.67 13.73
C VAL A 338 2.87 -19.55 12.82
N LEU A 339 3.24 -18.42 13.43
CA LEU A 339 4.11 -17.40 12.83
C LEU A 339 5.53 -17.51 13.42
N LYS A 340 6.51 -17.87 12.57
CA LYS A 340 7.93 -17.54 12.75
C LYS A 340 8.30 -16.44 11.74
N LYS A 341 8.84 -15.32 12.27
CA LYS A 341 9.85 -14.33 11.78
C LYS A 341 9.91 -14.03 10.27
N ASP A 342 9.89 -12.78 9.78
CA ASP A 342 10.87 -11.71 10.10
C ASP A 342 10.37 -10.29 9.73
N PHE A 343 11.06 -9.27 10.27
CA PHE A 343 10.75 -7.84 10.15
C PHE A 343 11.25 -7.23 8.84
N SER A 344 10.34 -6.95 7.92
CA SER A 344 10.54 -5.98 6.84
C SER A 344 9.28 -5.14 6.61
N GLY A 345 9.23 -3.97 7.28
CA GLY A 345 8.83 -2.71 6.63
C GLY A 345 7.41 -2.45 6.12
N ASN A 346 6.42 -3.33 6.27
CA ASN A 346 5.02 -2.92 6.02
C ASN A 346 4.47 -2.21 7.27
N MET A 347 4.54 -0.87 7.31
CA MET A 347 3.56 -0.16 8.14
C MET A 347 2.18 -0.54 7.60
N ALA A 348 1.28 -0.98 8.47
CA ALA A 348 -0.09 -1.29 8.08
C ALA A 348 -0.85 0.01 7.82
N GLU A 349 -0.48 0.70 6.75
CA GLU A 349 -1.24 1.82 6.23
C GLU A 349 -2.61 1.31 5.79
N PHE A 350 -3.65 2.08 6.12
CA PHE A 350 -5.03 1.78 5.73
C PHE A 350 -5.70 3.02 5.17
N VAL A 351 -6.71 2.79 4.35
CA VAL A 351 -7.53 3.82 3.70
C VAL A 351 -8.97 3.49 4.00
N PHE A 352 -9.78 4.53 4.21
CA PHE A 352 -11.22 4.45 4.40
C PHE A 352 -11.87 5.59 3.62
N GLU A 353 -13.08 5.33 3.13
CA GLU A 353 -13.90 6.26 2.36
C GLU A 353 -14.90 6.97 3.27
N ASP A 354 -15.55 8.02 2.75
CA ASP A 354 -16.52 8.78 3.56
C ASP A 354 -17.77 7.95 3.88
N GLU A 355 -18.10 6.95 3.06
CA GLU A 355 -19.15 5.97 3.33
C GLU A 355 -18.91 5.18 4.62
N ASP A 356 -17.64 4.89 4.96
CA ASP A 356 -17.27 4.15 6.18
C ASP A 356 -17.62 4.94 7.45
N LEU A 357 -17.72 6.26 7.35
CA LEU A 357 -18.05 7.15 8.46
C LEU A 357 -19.56 7.30 8.69
N THR A 358 -20.39 6.89 7.71
CA THR A 358 -21.85 7.09 7.77
C THR A 358 -22.54 6.31 8.88
N THR A 359 -21.88 5.28 9.41
CA THR A 359 -22.35 4.49 10.56
C THR A 359 -22.45 5.32 11.85
N LEU A 360 -21.83 6.50 11.90
CA LEU A 360 -21.93 7.45 13.02
C LEU A 360 -23.21 8.29 13.00
N LYS A 361 -24.00 8.21 11.91
CA LYS A 361 -25.25 8.97 11.81
C LYS A 361 -26.22 8.57 12.93
N GLY A 362 -26.67 9.56 13.70
CA GLY A 362 -27.55 9.34 14.84
C GLY A 362 -26.86 8.97 16.15
N ASN A 363 -25.54 8.73 16.14
CA ASN A 363 -24.79 8.40 17.35
C ASN A 363 -24.54 9.67 18.19
N VAL A 364 -24.41 9.48 19.51
CA VAL A 364 -24.14 10.54 20.48
C VAL A 364 -22.67 10.49 20.88
N ILE A 365 -21.97 11.59 20.65
CA ILE A 365 -20.50 11.65 20.76
C ILE A 365 -20.09 12.76 21.71
N VAL A 366 -19.36 12.42 22.77
CA VAL A 366 -18.76 13.40 23.68
C VAL A 366 -17.35 13.72 23.21
N VAL A 367 -17.04 15.00 23.01
CA VAL A 367 -15.70 15.46 22.58
C VAL A 367 -15.15 16.42 23.62
N THR A 368 -13.91 16.22 24.08
CA THR A 368 -13.20 17.23 24.88
C THR A 368 -12.22 18.03 24.02
N GLY A 369 -12.14 19.34 24.24
CA GLY A 369 -11.31 20.22 23.40
C GLY A 369 -11.87 20.43 21.99
N GLY A 370 -13.21 20.38 21.83
CA GLY A 370 -13.89 20.46 20.55
C GLY A 370 -14.12 21.88 20.02
N SER A 371 -13.58 22.90 20.66
CA SER A 371 -13.78 24.30 20.23
C SER A 371 -12.67 24.85 19.34
N SER A 372 -11.57 24.11 19.12
CA SER A 372 -10.52 24.50 18.18
C SER A 372 -9.75 23.34 17.57
N GLY A 373 -8.95 23.61 16.54
CA GLY A 373 -8.00 22.66 15.94
C GLY A 373 -8.63 21.32 15.52
N ILE A 374 -7.99 20.21 15.90
CA ILE A 374 -8.45 18.83 15.61
C ILE A 374 -9.85 18.58 16.17
N GLY A 375 -10.12 19.05 17.39
CA GLY A 375 -11.40 18.85 18.05
C GLY A 375 -12.53 19.53 17.29
N LEU A 376 -12.37 20.81 16.92
CA LEU A 376 -13.37 21.54 16.13
C LEU A 376 -13.61 20.89 14.77
N ALA A 377 -12.54 20.52 14.05
CA ALA A 377 -12.69 19.83 12.77
C ALA A 377 -13.42 18.48 12.92
N THR A 378 -13.25 17.79 14.05
CA THR A 378 -13.96 16.55 14.36
C THR A 378 -15.43 16.83 14.65
N VAL A 379 -15.74 17.85 15.45
CA VAL A 379 -17.12 18.29 15.73
C VAL A 379 -17.84 18.64 14.42
N GLU A 380 -17.25 19.47 13.57
CA GLU A 380 -17.81 19.88 12.28
C GLU A 380 -18.10 18.65 11.38
N LEU A 381 -17.16 17.70 11.30
CA LEU A 381 -17.34 16.46 10.53
C LEU A 381 -18.47 15.59 11.08
N LEU A 382 -18.50 15.34 12.39
CA LEU A 382 -19.52 14.49 13.02
C LEU A 382 -20.93 15.07 12.84
N LEU A 383 -21.09 16.39 13.01
CA LEU A 383 -22.37 17.07 12.76
C LEU A 383 -22.78 16.95 11.28
N SER A 384 -21.84 17.05 10.33
CA SER A 384 -22.13 16.90 8.90
C SER A 384 -22.60 15.50 8.51
N ILE A 385 -22.17 14.46 9.24
CA ILE A 385 -22.63 13.07 9.07
C ILE A 385 -24.04 12.86 9.68
N GLY A 386 -24.46 13.76 10.58
CA GLY A 386 -25.72 13.66 11.31
C GLY A 386 -25.61 12.98 12.67
N ALA A 387 -24.41 12.98 13.28
CA ALA A 387 -24.24 12.62 14.68
C ALA A 387 -24.68 13.76 15.62
N SER A 388 -24.96 13.44 16.88
CA SER A 388 -25.15 14.43 17.95
C SER A 388 -23.84 14.59 18.73
N VAL A 389 -23.42 15.83 18.97
CA VAL A 389 -22.12 16.11 19.60
C VAL A 389 -22.28 16.95 20.85
N VAL A 390 -21.77 16.46 21.99
CA VAL A 390 -21.65 17.20 23.24
C VAL A 390 -20.20 17.58 23.45
N ASN A 391 -19.87 18.86 23.31
CA ASN A 391 -18.52 19.39 23.39
C ASN A 391 -18.21 19.96 24.78
N GLY A 392 -17.16 19.42 25.42
CA GLY A 392 -16.57 19.94 26.64
C GLY A 392 -15.27 20.72 26.36
N ASP A 393 -15.28 22.02 26.56
CA ASP A 393 -14.08 22.86 26.39
C ASP A 393 -14.12 24.08 27.33
N VAL A 394 -12.96 24.69 27.60
CA VAL A 394 -12.85 25.87 28.48
C VAL A 394 -13.46 27.13 27.84
N GLN A 395 -13.61 27.13 26.52
CA GLN A 395 -14.20 28.20 25.71
C GLN A 395 -15.11 27.60 24.65
N ALA A 396 -16.19 28.30 24.29
CA ALA A 396 -17.05 27.90 23.16
C ALA A 396 -16.31 28.08 21.83
N PRO A 397 -16.69 27.35 20.76
CA PRO A 397 -16.14 27.61 19.43
C PRO A 397 -16.49 29.04 18.97
N GLU A 398 -15.59 29.67 18.22
CA GLU A 398 -15.83 31.02 17.66
C GLU A 398 -16.98 31.06 16.66
N LYS A 399 -17.25 29.91 16.02
CA LYS A 399 -18.31 29.75 15.03
C LYS A 399 -19.51 29.09 15.69
N GLU A 400 -20.70 29.56 15.35
CA GLU A 400 -21.94 28.87 15.72
C GLU A 400 -22.03 27.53 14.98
N MET A 401 -22.37 26.47 15.72
CA MET A 401 -22.45 25.11 15.17
C MET A 401 -23.90 24.80 14.79
N ALA A 402 -24.10 24.33 13.56
CA ALA A 402 -25.41 23.86 13.10
C ALA A 402 -25.58 22.35 13.37
N GLY A 403 -26.83 21.91 13.58
CA GLY A 403 -27.16 20.51 13.85
C GLY A 403 -27.35 20.20 15.33
N ALA A 404 -27.22 18.93 15.72
CA ALA A 404 -27.39 18.47 17.09
C ALA A 404 -26.11 18.69 17.90
N TYR A 405 -25.84 19.94 18.26
CA TYR A 405 -24.63 20.35 18.98
C TYR A 405 -24.96 20.98 20.33
N GLU A 406 -24.27 20.53 21.38
CA GLU A 406 -24.38 21.06 22.74
C GLU A 406 -23.00 21.41 23.29
N PHE A 407 -22.82 22.64 23.76
CA PHE A 407 -21.58 23.09 24.39
C PHE A 407 -21.73 23.14 25.91
N ILE A 408 -20.79 22.52 26.62
CA ILE A 408 -20.70 22.56 28.07
C ILE A 408 -19.31 23.03 28.43
N LYS A 409 -19.24 24.16 29.14
CA LYS A 409 -17.95 24.68 29.59
C LYS A 409 -17.31 23.67 30.56
N SER A 410 -16.13 23.17 30.21
CA SER A 410 -15.45 22.14 31.00
C SER A 410 -13.94 22.24 30.90
N ASP A 411 -13.28 22.30 32.05
CA ASP A 411 -11.84 22.13 32.20
C ASP A 411 -11.52 20.66 32.53
N VAL A 412 -10.79 19.99 31.63
CA VAL A 412 -10.43 18.57 31.76
C VAL A 412 -9.57 18.26 33.00
N THR A 413 -8.95 19.29 33.61
CA THR A 413 -8.18 19.14 34.85
C THR A 413 -9.07 19.04 36.09
N LYS A 414 -10.35 19.42 35.98
CA LYS A 414 -11.33 19.44 37.06
C LYS A 414 -12.35 18.32 36.91
N TRP A 415 -12.27 17.35 37.81
CA TRP A 415 -13.14 16.18 37.82
C TRP A 415 -14.64 16.51 37.82
N GLU A 416 -15.05 17.48 38.65
CA GLU A 416 -16.47 17.86 38.79
C GLU A 416 -17.05 18.47 37.51
N GLU A 417 -16.26 19.23 36.74
CA GLU A 417 -16.72 19.81 35.48
C GLU A 417 -16.90 18.73 34.41
N LEU A 418 -16.01 17.73 34.37
CA LEU A 418 -16.18 16.57 33.49
C LEU A 418 -17.37 15.70 33.89
N LEU A 419 -17.65 15.52 35.19
CA LEU A 419 -18.87 14.84 35.65
C LEU A 419 -20.12 15.53 35.13
N VAL A 420 -20.17 16.86 35.18
CA VAL A 420 -21.29 17.64 34.63
C VAL A 420 -21.44 17.42 33.13
N LEU A 421 -20.34 17.46 32.37
CA LEU A 421 -20.34 17.21 30.92
C LEU A 421 -20.98 15.85 30.57
N PHE A 422 -20.51 14.77 31.18
CA PHE A 422 -21.01 13.42 30.89
C PHE A 422 -22.44 13.20 31.38
N ASN A 423 -22.80 13.72 32.55
CA ASN A 423 -24.17 13.63 33.06
C ASN A 423 -25.16 14.38 32.17
N LYS A 424 -24.78 15.56 31.68
CA LYS A 424 -25.61 16.33 30.75
C LYS A 424 -25.73 15.65 29.39
N ALA A 425 -24.66 15.05 28.86
CA ALA A 425 -24.76 14.26 27.63
C ALA A 425 -25.78 13.11 27.77
N LYS A 426 -25.74 12.41 28.90
CA LYS A 426 -26.72 11.34 29.22
C LYS A 426 -28.13 11.89 29.47
N GLU A 427 -28.28 13.04 30.12
CA GLU A 427 -29.57 13.70 30.37
C GLU A 427 -30.26 14.11 29.05
N ILE A 428 -29.51 14.69 28.12
CA ILE A 428 -30.03 15.23 26.86
C ILE A 428 -30.38 14.12 25.87
N HIS A 429 -29.50 13.12 25.71
CA HIS A 429 -29.63 12.12 24.66
C HIS A 429 -29.98 10.71 25.17
N GLY A 430 -29.97 10.48 26.49
CA GLY A 430 -30.23 9.17 27.11
C GLY A 430 -29.08 8.15 27.01
N ARG A 431 -28.10 8.38 26.14
CA ARG A 431 -26.98 7.47 25.84
C ARG A 431 -25.72 8.22 25.43
N ILE A 432 -24.58 7.53 25.40
CA ILE A 432 -23.31 7.99 24.82
C ILE A 432 -22.75 6.83 24.02
N ASP A 433 -22.45 7.02 22.74
CA ASP A 433 -21.94 5.95 21.86
C ASP A 433 -20.43 5.99 21.73
N HIS A 434 -19.87 7.19 21.59
CA HIS A 434 -18.44 7.39 21.41
C HIS A 434 -17.93 8.56 22.23
N VAL A 435 -16.65 8.50 22.62
CA VAL A 435 -15.97 9.59 23.32
C VAL A 435 -14.64 9.89 22.65
N PHE A 436 -14.36 11.16 22.40
CA PHE A 436 -13.06 11.64 21.94
C PHE A 436 -12.36 12.46 23.02
N ALA A 437 -11.40 11.83 23.71
CA ALA A 437 -10.55 12.50 24.69
C ALA A 437 -9.41 13.24 23.96
N ASN A 438 -9.70 14.45 23.49
CA ASN A 438 -8.85 15.20 22.58
C ASN A 438 -8.17 16.44 23.17
N ALA A 439 -8.72 17.04 24.23
CA ALA A 439 -8.19 18.25 24.82
C ALA A 439 -6.67 18.18 25.07
N GLY A 440 -5.96 19.22 24.66
CA GLY A 440 -4.51 19.27 24.79
C GLY A 440 -3.91 20.63 24.48
N ILE A 441 -2.72 20.86 25.02
CA ILE A 441 -1.92 22.08 24.84
C ILE A 441 -0.49 21.74 24.45
N GLY A 442 0.21 22.73 23.87
CA GLY A 442 1.64 22.63 23.59
C GLY A 442 2.51 22.70 24.85
N PRO A 443 3.84 22.65 24.68
CA PRO A 443 4.78 22.72 25.78
C PRO A 443 4.65 23.98 26.63
N ARG A 444 5.00 23.85 27.91
CA ARG A 444 4.96 24.89 28.95
C ARG A 444 6.20 24.88 29.84
N ALA A 445 6.91 23.77 29.97
CA ALA A 445 8.09 23.67 30.82
C ALA A 445 9.40 23.87 30.04
N ASP A 446 10.33 24.61 30.64
CA ASP A 446 11.74 24.66 30.23
C ASP A 446 12.60 24.08 31.35
N TYR A 447 13.06 22.85 31.15
CA TYR A 447 13.87 22.10 32.15
C TYR A 447 15.32 22.57 32.23
N LEU A 448 15.75 23.48 31.36
CA LEU A 448 17.07 24.10 31.40
C LEU A 448 17.01 25.54 31.94
N SER A 449 15.81 26.00 32.33
CA SER A 449 15.61 27.33 32.88
C SER A 449 16.42 27.54 34.15
N THR A 450 17.03 28.71 34.25
CA THR A 450 17.72 29.20 35.46
C THR A 450 16.91 30.30 36.15
N GLN A 451 15.63 30.47 35.79
CA GLN A 451 14.77 31.51 36.35
C GLN A 451 14.53 31.28 37.85
N LEU A 452 14.68 32.35 38.61
CA LEU A 452 14.49 32.36 40.06
C LEU A 452 13.18 33.10 40.41
N ASP A 453 12.53 32.67 41.49
CA ASP A 453 11.40 33.36 42.08
C ASP A 453 11.84 34.67 42.78
N GLN A 454 10.87 35.40 43.35
CA GLN A 454 11.14 36.65 44.07
C GLN A 454 12.02 36.46 45.32
N ALA A 455 12.14 35.23 45.84
CA ALA A 455 12.97 34.88 46.98
C ALA A 455 14.35 34.35 46.58
N GLY A 456 14.66 34.28 45.28
CA GLY A 456 15.94 33.80 44.75
C GLY A 456 16.06 32.29 44.63
N ASN A 457 14.97 31.54 44.75
CA ASN A 457 14.96 30.08 44.58
C ASN A 457 14.66 29.72 43.12
N LEU A 458 15.20 28.60 42.62
CA LEU A 458 14.87 28.08 41.29
C LEU A 458 13.36 27.86 41.17
N MET A 459 12.74 28.41 40.13
CA MET A 459 11.31 28.24 39.87
C MET A 459 11.01 26.79 39.49
N GLU A 460 9.93 26.24 40.08
CA GLU A 460 9.44 24.92 39.71
C GLU A 460 8.93 24.90 38.25
N PRO A 461 9.29 23.89 37.44
CA PRO A 461 8.75 23.74 36.09
C PRO A 461 7.23 23.53 36.09
N SER A 462 6.54 24.07 35.09
CA SER A 462 5.08 23.93 34.98
C SER A 462 4.64 22.48 34.77
N SER A 463 3.69 21.99 35.57
CA SER A 463 3.00 20.70 35.37
C SER A 463 1.81 20.76 34.41
N GLN A 464 1.43 21.97 33.96
CA GLN A 464 0.16 22.21 33.27
C GLN A 464 -0.03 21.33 32.03
N ASN A 465 1.05 21.05 31.29
CA ASN A 465 1.01 20.16 30.14
C ASN A 465 0.61 18.73 30.54
N LEU A 466 1.15 18.19 31.64
CA LEU A 466 0.82 16.86 32.15
C LEU A 466 -0.62 16.81 32.67
N ASP A 467 -1.05 17.85 33.38
CA ASP A 467 -2.41 17.94 33.94
C ASP A 467 -3.49 17.93 32.84
N ILE A 468 -3.26 18.65 31.74
CA ILE A 468 -4.22 18.71 30.63
C ILE A 468 -4.05 17.50 29.71
N ASN A 469 -2.85 17.27 29.17
CA ASN A 469 -2.66 16.30 28.09
C ASN A 469 -2.71 14.84 28.55
N LEU A 470 -2.33 14.55 29.81
CA LEU A 470 -2.32 13.18 30.34
C LEU A 470 -3.48 12.97 31.32
N LYS A 471 -3.51 13.72 32.43
CA LYS A 471 -4.56 13.55 33.44
C LYS A 471 -5.96 13.86 32.88
N GLY A 472 -6.09 14.86 32.01
CA GLY A 472 -7.34 15.13 31.30
C GLY A 472 -7.84 13.96 30.46
N VAL A 473 -6.95 13.27 29.73
CA VAL A 473 -7.30 12.06 28.96
C VAL A 473 -7.71 10.91 29.88
N ILE A 474 -6.98 10.70 30.98
CA ILE A 474 -7.30 9.67 31.98
C ILE A 474 -8.69 9.93 32.58
N ASN A 475 -8.97 11.15 33.03
CA ASN A 475 -10.25 11.52 33.64
C ASN A 475 -11.40 11.34 32.65
N THR A 476 -11.25 11.86 31.43
CA THR A 476 -12.26 11.75 30.37
C THR A 476 -12.55 10.29 30.04
N SER A 477 -11.52 9.46 29.89
CA SER A 477 -11.66 8.04 29.58
C SER A 477 -12.30 7.26 30.74
N THR A 478 -12.00 7.62 31.98
CA THR A 478 -12.59 7.00 33.18
C THR A 478 -14.11 7.22 33.21
N LEU A 479 -14.56 8.45 32.95
CA LEU A 479 -15.98 8.78 32.87
C LEU A 479 -16.64 8.11 31.66
N ALA A 480 -15.98 8.11 30.50
CA ALA A 480 -16.46 7.38 29.33
C ALA A 480 -16.74 5.91 29.66
N ILE A 481 -15.81 5.21 30.31
CA ILE A 481 -15.98 3.82 30.71
C ILE A 481 -17.16 3.62 31.66
N HIS A 482 -17.39 4.56 32.60
CA HIS A 482 -18.52 4.49 33.52
C HIS A 482 -19.86 4.55 32.79
N HIS A 483 -19.99 5.41 31.78
CA HIS A 483 -21.23 5.55 31.01
C HIS A 483 -21.40 4.41 29.99
N LEU A 484 -20.36 4.11 29.22
CA LEU A 484 -20.41 3.10 28.16
C LEU A 484 -20.69 1.69 28.71
N ARG A 485 -20.17 1.33 29.90
CA ARG A 485 -20.43 0.01 30.51
C ARG A 485 -21.88 -0.23 30.93
N GLN A 486 -22.70 0.83 30.98
CA GLN A 486 -24.13 0.71 31.32
C GLN A 486 -24.96 0.30 30.10
N GLN A 487 -24.35 0.29 28.91
CA GLN A 487 -24.97 -0.06 27.63
C GLN A 487 -24.52 -1.48 27.24
N ALA A 488 -25.42 -2.30 26.70
CA ALA A 488 -25.12 -3.70 26.36
C ALA A 488 -24.14 -3.78 25.17
N GLU A 489 -24.29 -2.86 24.22
CA GLU A 489 -23.43 -2.64 23.06
C GLU A 489 -22.08 -1.98 23.40
N GLY A 490 -21.97 -1.39 24.60
CA GLY A 490 -20.83 -0.59 25.00
C GLY A 490 -20.62 0.64 24.12
N GLY A 491 -19.43 0.75 23.51
CA GLY A 491 -19.08 1.86 22.62
C GLY A 491 -17.57 2.02 22.40
N SER A 492 -17.11 3.22 22.03
CA SER A 492 -15.67 3.44 21.80
C SER A 492 -15.11 4.73 22.40
N ILE A 493 -13.82 4.67 22.72
CA ILE A 493 -13.03 5.82 23.19
C ILE A 493 -11.87 6.01 22.23
N VAL A 494 -11.75 7.22 21.66
CA VAL A 494 -10.58 7.64 20.92
C VAL A 494 -9.78 8.59 21.82
N ILE A 495 -8.50 8.35 21.97
CA ILE A 495 -7.61 9.20 22.79
C ILE A 495 -6.54 9.85 21.92
N THR A 496 -6.22 11.11 22.21
CA THR A 496 -5.24 11.87 21.41
C THR A 496 -3.83 11.73 21.97
N GLY A 497 -3.08 10.80 21.40
CA GLY A 497 -1.62 10.69 21.51
C GLY A 497 -0.89 11.72 20.63
N SER A 498 0.28 11.34 20.10
CA SER A 498 1.09 12.19 19.22
C SER A 498 2.21 11.38 18.58
N ALA A 499 2.64 11.74 17.37
CA ALA A 499 3.86 11.18 16.78
C ALA A 499 5.12 11.44 17.63
N THR A 500 5.08 12.43 18.54
CA THR A 500 6.16 12.70 19.50
C THR A 500 6.34 11.58 20.53
N SER A 501 5.35 10.71 20.73
CA SER A 501 5.50 9.53 21.60
C SER A 501 6.15 8.33 20.92
N LEU A 502 6.56 8.47 19.65
CA LEU A 502 7.14 7.41 18.83
C LEU A 502 8.62 7.67 18.50
N GLN A 503 9.19 8.79 18.96
CA GLN A 503 10.55 9.19 18.62
C GLN A 503 11.19 10.10 19.69
N PRO A 504 12.52 10.20 19.73
CA PRO A 504 13.21 11.23 20.50
C PRO A 504 12.81 12.63 20.01
N PHE A 505 12.38 13.50 20.92
CA PHE A 505 11.99 14.86 20.58
C PHE A 505 12.35 15.84 21.71
N ARG A 506 12.80 17.05 21.36
CA ARG A 506 13.39 18.01 22.33
C ARG A 506 12.36 18.75 23.18
N VAL A 507 11.08 18.50 22.97
CA VAL A 507 9.98 19.12 23.71
C VAL A 507 9.56 18.16 24.83
N VAL A 508 10.30 18.21 25.94
CA VAL A 508 10.34 17.15 26.96
C VAL A 508 9.01 16.94 27.68
N ASP A 509 8.33 18.01 28.11
CA ASP A 509 7.05 17.92 28.84
C ASP A 509 5.93 17.36 27.96
N TYR A 510 5.84 17.86 26.73
CA TYR A 510 4.88 17.39 25.73
C TYR A 510 5.16 15.95 25.30
N ALA A 511 6.44 15.60 25.05
CA ALA A 511 6.82 14.23 24.74
C ALA A 511 6.47 13.30 25.92
N THR A 512 6.77 13.72 27.15
CA THR A 512 6.46 12.94 28.38
C THR A 512 4.95 12.72 28.52
N SER A 513 4.14 13.78 28.39
CA SER A 513 2.68 13.66 28.50
C SER A 513 2.09 12.72 27.44
N LYS A 514 2.56 12.83 26.18
CA LYS A 514 2.06 11.98 25.08
C LYS A 514 2.57 10.53 25.15
N HIS A 515 3.77 10.28 25.67
CA HIS A 515 4.19 8.91 26.03
C HIS A 515 3.31 8.34 27.14
N GLY A 516 2.94 9.15 28.13
CA GLY A 516 1.99 8.77 29.18
C GLY A 516 0.62 8.38 28.60
N VAL A 517 0.10 9.16 27.64
CA VAL A 517 -1.18 8.84 26.96
C VAL A 517 -1.09 7.54 26.19
N LEU A 518 0.02 7.32 25.47
CA LEU A 518 0.28 6.07 24.75
C LEU A 518 0.31 4.86 25.70
N GLY A 519 1.03 4.99 26.82
CA GLY A 519 1.06 3.95 27.86
C GLY A 519 -0.30 3.70 28.49
N PHE A 520 -1.07 4.76 28.77
CA PHE A 520 -2.43 4.66 29.29
C PHE A 520 -3.36 3.90 28.33
N GLY A 521 -3.37 4.26 27.04
CA GLY A 521 -4.18 3.57 26.03
C GLY A 521 -3.85 2.07 25.95
N ARG A 522 -2.56 1.72 25.91
CA ARG A 522 -2.10 0.32 25.86
C ARG A 522 -2.49 -0.48 27.10
N GLY A 523 -2.36 0.10 28.30
CA GLY A 523 -2.71 -0.58 29.55
C GLY A 523 -4.23 -0.71 29.77
N LEU A 524 -5.01 0.19 29.17
CA LEU A 524 -6.46 0.19 29.33
C LEU A 524 -7.14 -0.95 28.57
N VAL A 525 -6.63 -1.33 27.39
CA VAL A 525 -7.18 -2.39 26.53
C VAL A 525 -7.26 -3.76 27.24
N PRO A 526 -6.17 -4.33 27.80
CA PRO A 526 -6.24 -5.60 28.53
C PRO A 526 -7.11 -5.47 29.79
N SER A 527 -7.12 -4.32 30.45
CA SER A 527 -7.99 -4.07 31.62
C SER A 527 -9.49 -4.17 31.26
N LEU A 528 -9.90 -3.59 30.13
CA LEU A 528 -11.28 -3.68 29.63
C LEU A 528 -11.64 -5.10 29.20
N LYS A 529 -10.70 -5.81 28.55
CA LYS A 529 -10.86 -7.23 28.16
C LYS A 529 -11.04 -8.14 29.37
N ALA A 530 -10.21 -7.99 30.40
CA ALA A 530 -10.30 -8.75 31.65
C ALA A 530 -11.65 -8.52 32.36
N ALA A 531 -12.14 -7.27 32.34
CA ALA A 531 -13.46 -6.92 32.87
C ALA A 531 -14.64 -7.32 31.95
N ARG A 532 -14.37 -7.89 30.77
CA ARG A 532 -15.36 -8.28 29.74
C ARG A 532 -16.31 -7.14 29.35
N LEU A 533 -15.79 -5.91 29.30
CA LEU A 533 -16.57 -4.76 28.90
C LEU A 533 -16.56 -4.60 27.38
N PRO A 534 -17.72 -4.37 26.72
CA PRO A 534 -17.82 -4.18 25.27
C PRO A 534 -17.36 -2.79 24.81
N ILE A 535 -16.22 -2.33 25.33
CA ILE A 535 -15.69 -0.97 25.09
C ILE A 535 -14.40 -1.07 24.30
N ARG A 536 -14.34 -0.37 23.16
CA ARG A 536 -13.14 -0.27 22.32
C ARG A 536 -12.34 0.98 22.67
N VAL A 537 -11.01 0.89 22.65
CA VAL A 537 -10.14 2.06 22.86
C VAL A 537 -9.08 2.11 21.79
N ASN A 538 -8.91 3.25 21.11
CA ASN A 538 -7.85 3.44 20.12
C ASN A 538 -7.11 4.75 20.38
N THR A 539 -5.81 4.77 20.09
CA THR A 539 -4.95 5.95 20.25
C THR A 539 -4.66 6.56 18.89
N LEU A 540 -4.97 7.84 18.74
CA LEU A 540 -4.64 8.62 17.56
C LEU A 540 -3.32 9.35 17.79
N ALA A 541 -2.34 9.20 16.91
CA ALA A 541 -1.01 9.81 17.02
C ALA A 541 -0.73 10.75 15.84
N PRO A 542 -1.22 12.01 15.88
CA PRO A 542 -1.01 12.95 14.79
C PRO A 542 0.46 13.41 14.68
N SER A 543 0.90 13.67 13.45
CA SER A 543 2.09 14.48 13.14
C SER A 543 1.76 15.98 13.15
N TRP A 544 2.64 16.82 12.60
CA TRP A 544 2.45 18.27 12.49
C TRP A 544 1.10 18.63 11.88
N THR A 545 0.18 19.14 12.72
CA THR A 545 -1.22 19.41 12.37
C THR A 545 -1.58 20.85 12.70
N ASP A 546 -2.29 21.49 11.78
CA ASP A 546 -2.81 22.85 11.92
C ASP A 546 -3.80 22.93 13.10
N SER A 547 -3.30 23.30 14.28
CA SER A 547 -4.03 23.26 15.54
C SER A 547 -3.51 24.31 16.51
N ASN A 548 -4.32 24.64 17.52
CA ASN A 548 -3.98 25.65 18.53
C ASN A 548 -3.01 25.16 19.62
N VAL A 549 -2.44 23.96 19.48
CA VAL A 549 -1.40 23.44 20.39
C VAL A 549 -0.20 24.39 20.42
N LEU A 550 0.15 24.98 19.28
CA LEU A 550 1.15 26.05 19.16
C LEU A 550 0.55 27.22 18.36
N PRO A 551 0.46 28.43 18.93
CA PRO A 551 -0.03 29.60 18.19
C PRO A 551 0.81 29.85 16.92
N SER A 552 0.15 30.16 15.81
CA SER A 552 0.80 30.46 14.51
C SER A 552 1.68 29.33 13.93
N LEU A 553 1.49 28.09 14.37
CA LEU A 553 2.30 26.93 13.95
C LEU A 553 2.42 26.80 12.43
N LYS A 554 1.31 26.91 11.70
CA LYS A 554 1.29 26.82 10.24
C LYS A 554 2.15 27.89 9.57
N SER A 555 2.07 29.14 10.03
CA SER A 555 2.90 30.22 9.51
C SER A 555 4.38 29.99 9.79
N LEU A 556 4.71 29.45 10.96
CA LEU A 556 6.09 29.19 11.36
C LEU A 556 6.70 28.02 10.60
N LEU A 557 5.95 26.94 10.38
CA LEU A 557 6.44 25.77 9.64
C LEU A 557 6.52 26.05 8.13
N ASN A 558 5.58 26.82 7.58
CA ASN A 558 5.64 27.25 6.18
C ASN A 558 6.87 28.12 5.89
N SER A 559 7.33 28.95 6.85
CA SER A 559 8.51 29.80 6.64
C SER A 559 9.82 29.02 6.53
N ILE A 560 9.83 27.75 6.95
CA ILE A 560 10.96 26.82 6.84
C ILE A 560 10.68 25.67 5.84
N ASN A 561 9.68 25.84 4.96
CA ASN A 561 9.27 24.85 3.95
C ASN A 561 8.88 23.47 4.53
N VAL A 562 8.32 23.45 5.75
CA VAL A 562 7.75 22.24 6.36
C VAL A 562 6.23 22.29 6.24
N ASP A 563 5.68 21.34 5.51
CA ASP A 563 4.25 21.18 5.30
C ASP A 563 3.52 20.76 6.60
N VAL A 564 2.33 21.31 6.81
CA VAL A 564 1.48 21.07 7.98
C VAL A 564 0.16 20.49 7.53
N GLN A 565 -0.21 19.32 8.05
CA GLN A 565 -1.45 18.68 7.63
C GLN A 565 -2.67 19.45 8.19
N PRO A 566 -3.78 19.55 7.43
CA PRO A 566 -5.03 20.11 7.93
C PRO A 566 -5.59 19.31 9.12
N ALA A 567 -6.25 20.00 10.05
CA ALA A 567 -6.98 19.35 11.16
C ALA A 567 -8.03 18.33 10.68
N SER A 568 -8.64 18.57 9.52
CA SER A 568 -9.64 17.69 8.91
C SER A 568 -9.11 16.28 8.62
N VAL A 569 -7.81 16.14 8.32
CA VAL A 569 -7.18 14.82 8.10
C VAL A 569 -7.23 13.99 9.38
N VAL A 570 -6.89 14.61 10.51
CA VAL A 570 -6.90 13.94 11.82
C VAL A 570 -8.33 13.69 12.29
N ALA A 571 -9.25 14.63 12.03
CA ALA A 571 -10.67 14.50 12.32
C ALA A 571 -11.32 13.30 11.62
N ARG A 572 -11.01 13.09 10.33
CA ARG A 572 -11.48 11.90 9.58
C ARG A 572 -11.02 10.60 10.24
N CYS A 573 -9.77 10.53 10.68
CA CYS A 573 -9.26 9.35 11.37
C CYS A 573 -9.91 9.15 12.76
N ALA A 574 -10.17 10.23 13.50
CA ALA A 574 -10.87 10.15 14.77
C ALA A 574 -12.29 9.58 14.58
N ALA A 575 -13.03 10.08 13.59
CA ALA A 575 -14.34 9.56 13.22
C ALA A 575 -14.26 8.09 12.78
N TYR A 576 -13.29 7.73 11.93
CA TYR A 576 -13.10 6.34 11.50
C TYR A 576 -12.86 5.39 12.67
N LEU A 577 -12.02 5.76 13.66
CA LEU A 577 -11.78 4.93 14.84
C LEU A 577 -13.01 4.73 15.73
N MET A 578 -13.99 5.64 15.63
CA MET A 578 -15.31 5.49 16.26
C MET A 578 -16.19 4.54 15.44
N ALA A 579 -16.24 4.74 14.12
CA ALA A 579 -17.09 4.02 13.18
C ALA A 579 -16.69 2.54 13.02
N ASP A 580 -15.38 2.29 12.90
CA ASP A 580 -14.84 0.96 12.65
C ASP A 580 -14.97 0.07 13.90
N THR A 581 -15.76 -0.98 13.80
CA THR A 581 -16.02 -1.91 14.91
C THR A 581 -14.91 -2.93 15.13
N THR A 582 -13.95 -3.03 14.22
CA THR A 582 -12.86 -4.01 14.24
C THR A 582 -11.62 -3.48 14.98
N MET A 583 -11.43 -2.16 15.02
CA MET A 583 -10.31 -1.50 15.67
C MET A 583 -10.56 -1.40 17.18
N ASN A 584 -9.74 -2.12 17.95
CA ASN A 584 -9.64 -2.09 19.40
C ASN A 584 -8.18 -2.29 19.84
N GLY A 585 -7.62 -1.27 20.46
CA GLY A 585 -6.27 -1.23 21.01
C GLY A 585 -5.18 -0.81 20.03
N GLN A 586 -5.55 -0.27 18.86
CA GLN A 586 -4.60 0.21 17.88
C GLN A 586 -4.06 1.60 18.22
N VAL A 587 -2.81 1.84 17.83
CA VAL A 587 -2.18 3.16 17.80
C VAL A 587 -2.03 3.55 16.33
N VAL A 588 -2.71 4.61 15.91
CA VAL A 588 -2.73 5.06 14.51
C VAL A 588 -1.95 6.35 14.35
N HIS A 589 -0.82 6.29 13.65
CA HIS A 589 -0.05 7.46 13.23
C HIS A 589 -0.71 8.13 12.02
N VAL A 590 -0.88 9.45 12.09
CA VAL A 590 -1.53 10.23 11.03
C VAL A 590 -0.60 11.32 10.50
N GLN A 591 -0.20 11.19 9.24
CA GLN A 591 0.71 12.14 8.60
C GLN A 591 0.43 12.33 7.11
N ARG A 592 0.12 13.56 6.71
CA ARG A 592 -0.10 13.99 5.32
C ARG A 592 -1.17 13.14 4.61
N GLY A 593 -2.28 12.88 5.29
CA GLY A 593 -3.39 12.08 4.75
C GLY A 593 -3.19 10.57 4.82
N ARG A 594 -2.04 10.10 5.34
CA ARG A 594 -1.77 8.67 5.55
C ARG A 594 -2.08 8.27 6.99
N TYR A 595 -2.72 7.11 7.13
CA TYR A 595 -3.10 6.51 8.42
C TYR A 595 -2.39 5.17 8.56
N ALA A 596 -1.50 5.04 9.56
CA ALA A 596 -0.68 3.85 9.75
C ALA A 596 -0.89 3.26 11.15
N GLU A 597 -1.23 1.98 11.23
CA GLU A 597 -1.22 1.28 12.52
C GLU A 597 0.23 0.97 12.93
N VAL A 598 0.60 1.29 14.17
CA VAL A 598 1.99 1.25 14.67
C VAL A 598 2.25 0.10 15.63
N ASP A 599 1.30 -0.26 16.48
CA ASP A 599 1.54 -1.21 17.57
C ASP A 599 1.65 -2.64 17.06
N LYS A 600 0.63 -3.12 16.35
CA LYS A 600 0.63 -4.48 15.80
C LYS A 600 1.64 -4.61 14.66
N ALA A 601 1.83 -3.54 13.88
CA ALA A 601 2.77 -3.55 12.75
C ALA A 601 4.24 -3.49 13.17
N VAL A 602 4.58 -2.74 14.23
CA VAL A 602 5.99 -2.44 14.56
C VAL A 602 6.33 -2.76 16.01
N LEU A 603 5.63 -2.16 16.98
CA LEU A 603 6.11 -2.12 18.36
C LEU A 603 5.90 -3.44 19.13
N ILE A 604 4.74 -4.08 18.99
CA ILE A 604 4.46 -5.38 19.60
C ILE A 604 5.37 -6.46 19.03
N PRO A 605 5.54 -6.58 17.69
CA PRO A 605 6.55 -7.46 17.15
C PRO A 605 7.93 -7.18 17.74
N ALA A 606 8.37 -5.90 17.77
CA ALA A 606 9.71 -5.53 18.23
C ALA A 606 9.93 -5.97 19.68
N TYR A 607 8.93 -5.75 20.54
CA TYR A 607 8.94 -6.21 21.91
C TYR A 607 8.99 -7.74 22.01
N ARG A 608 8.17 -8.49 21.25
CA ARG A 608 8.22 -9.96 21.23
C ARG A 608 9.60 -10.49 20.85
N LYS A 609 10.26 -9.85 19.88
CA LYS A 609 11.64 -10.20 19.48
C LYS A 609 12.65 -10.00 20.62
N ILE A 610 12.49 -8.96 21.43
CA ILE A 610 13.36 -8.68 22.58
C ILE A 610 13.07 -9.65 23.73
N LYS A 611 11.79 -9.85 24.06
CA LYS A 611 11.34 -10.73 25.14
C LYS A 611 11.73 -12.19 24.92
N GLY A 612 11.69 -12.67 23.67
CA GLY A 612 11.79 -14.09 23.35
C GLY A 612 10.43 -14.79 23.36
N ASP A 613 10.31 -15.87 22.60
CA ASP A 613 9.05 -16.62 22.43
C ASP A 613 8.77 -17.57 23.62
N ASP A 614 9.78 -17.87 24.43
CA ASP A 614 9.76 -18.82 25.55
C ASP A 614 9.44 -18.17 26.91
N TYR A 615 9.54 -16.84 27.00
CA TYR A 615 9.19 -16.09 28.21
C TYR A 615 7.75 -15.54 28.12
N PRO A 616 6.88 -15.69 29.14
CA PRO A 616 5.51 -15.15 29.09
C PRO A 616 5.51 -13.61 29.07
N SER A 617 4.47 -13.00 28.49
CA SER A 617 4.28 -11.55 28.63
C SER A 617 3.93 -11.16 30.07
N GLU A 618 4.16 -9.90 30.45
CA GLU A 618 3.85 -9.43 31.81
C GLU A 618 2.35 -9.58 32.14
N ASP A 619 1.48 -9.41 31.15
CA ASP A 619 0.03 -9.63 31.28
C ASP A 619 -0.29 -11.11 31.48
N GLU A 620 0.34 -12.03 30.73
CA GLU A 620 0.21 -13.48 30.95
C GLU A 620 0.73 -13.90 32.33
N VAL A 621 1.80 -13.30 32.82
CA VAL A 621 2.30 -13.54 34.19
C VAL A 621 1.27 -13.06 35.20
N PHE A 622 0.68 -11.88 35.00
CA PHE A 622 -0.36 -11.35 35.86
C PHE A 622 -1.61 -12.25 35.88
N GLU A 623 -2.06 -12.75 34.72
CA GLU A 623 -3.16 -13.72 34.62
C GLU A 623 -2.85 -15.02 35.38
N ARG A 624 -1.62 -15.55 35.25
CA ARG A 624 -1.18 -16.75 36.00
C ARG A 624 -1.15 -16.49 37.51
N LEU A 625 -0.69 -15.32 37.95
CA LEU A 625 -0.69 -14.94 39.36
C LEU A 625 -2.12 -14.82 39.91
N ALA A 626 -3.02 -14.19 39.16
CA ALA A 626 -4.43 -14.06 39.53
C ALA A 626 -5.11 -15.43 39.63
N ALA A 627 -4.86 -16.33 38.66
CA ALA A 627 -5.39 -17.69 38.68
C ALA A 627 -4.83 -18.57 39.81
N ALA A 628 -3.57 -18.34 40.23
CA ALA A 628 -2.98 -19.04 41.37
C ALA A 628 -3.46 -18.52 42.73
N ALA A 629 -3.99 -17.29 42.79
CA ALA A 629 -4.52 -16.66 43.99
C ALA A 629 -6.02 -16.87 44.19
N ALA A 630 -6.75 -17.26 43.13
CA ALA A 630 -8.18 -17.62 43.15
C ALA A 630 -8.38 -19.10 43.49
#